data_AF-A0A9X1S664-F1
#
_entry.id   AF-A0A9X1S664-F1
#
_cell.length_a   1.000
_cell.length_b   1.000
_cell.length_c   1.000
_cell.angle_alpha   90.00
_cell.angle_beta   90.00
_cell.angle_gamma   90.00
#
_symmetry.space_group_name_H-M   'P 1'
#
loop_
_entity.id
_entity.type
_entity.pdbx_description
1 polymer ?
#
loop_
_entity_poly.entity_id
_entity_poly.type
_entity_poly.pdbx_seq_one_letter_code
_entity_poly.pdbx_strand_id
1 'polypeptide(L)'
;MTSSPADTPDTSLDQTPAAASEHLHIAVVGAGKAGTAVARSLLDAGYRVSLSASGDPQTLALMAGIITPGAEPKWTRDAVAEAGLVILALPLHRLRLVDPALLEGKVVVDAMNYWPPVDGEIPAFEAGGLSSSVVVQEMFPGAAVVKTFNHTGYSSLEPDRRPAGHPERLGLAVAGNRPDAVALVSAVVDRIGYDPVPVGSLAAARFLQPGGSAFGARLTAAQLKELAGMTVEVTSAEIPSDNTFRTVVIRHGRAIGLSRDDSQWLSSTDSH
;
A
#
# COMPACT_ATOMS: atom_id res chain seq x y z
N MET A 1 -12.72 9.88 60.58
CA MET A 1 -11.38 9.34 60.31
C MET A 1 -11.53 7.84 60.53
N THR A 2 -11.70 6.98 59.51
CA THR A 2 -10.77 6.67 58.42
C THR A 2 -11.52 6.18 57.17
N SER A 3 -10.93 6.48 56.02
CA SER A 3 -11.41 6.33 54.64
C SER A 3 -11.41 4.89 54.10
N SER A 4 -12.39 4.58 53.23
CA SER A 4 -12.32 3.47 52.27
C SER A 4 -11.19 3.68 51.25
N PRO A 5 -10.53 2.62 50.74
CA PRO A 5 -9.70 2.73 49.55
C PRO A 5 -10.61 2.77 48.31
N ALA A 6 -10.44 3.81 47.51
CA ALA A 6 -11.00 3.89 46.17
C ALA A 6 -10.14 3.02 45.24
N ASP A 7 -10.77 1.99 44.67
CA ASP A 7 -10.24 1.25 43.54
C ASP A 7 -10.21 2.20 42.34
N THR A 8 -9.02 2.56 41.88
CA THR A 8 -8.83 3.32 40.65
C THR A 8 -8.36 2.30 39.60
N PRO A 9 -9.10 2.04 38.52
CA PRO A 9 -8.54 1.25 37.45
C PRO A 9 -7.47 2.09 36.73
N ASP A 10 -6.25 1.59 36.81
CA ASP A 10 -5.14 2.00 35.94
C ASP A 10 -5.50 1.62 34.49
N THR A 11 -5.97 2.60 33.73
CA THR A 11 -6.13 2.49 32.28
C THR A 11 -4.94 3.11 31.59
N SER A 12 -3.78 2.47 31.72
CA SER A 12 -2.66 2.72 30.84
C SER A 12 -1.98 1.38 30.55
N LEU A 13 -1.63 1.16 29.28
CA LEU A 13 -0.97 -0.02 28.72
C LEU A 13 -1.95 -1.12 28.23
N ASP A 14 -2.31 -1.02 26.94
CA ASP A 14 -2.06 -2.08 25.92
C ASP A 14 -2.99 -1.92 24.68
N GLN A 15 -2.99 -0.73 24.05
CA GLN A 15 -3.64 -0.60 22.74
C GLN A 15 -2.66 -1.03 21.65
N THR A 16 -2.82 -2.27 21.18
CA THR A 16 -2.16 -2.76 19.96
C THR A 16 -2.51 -1.83 18.79
N PRO A 17 -1.60 -1.53 17.84
CA PRO A 17 -1.89 -0.66 16.68
C PRO A 17 -3.16 -1.04 15.89
N ALA A 18 -3.59 -2.29 15.98
CA ALA A 18 -4.85 -2.79 15.40
C ALA A 18 -6.11 -2.12 16.00
N ALA A 19 -6.16 -1.87 17.31
CA ALA A 19 -7.33 -1.28 17.98
C ALA A 19 -7.50 0.22 17.65
N ALA A 20 -6.38 0.96 17.52
CA ALA A 20 -6.40 2.35 17.05
C ALA A 20 -6.89 2.49 15.60
N SER A 21 -6.87 1.39 14.83
CA SER A 21 -7.33 1.38 13.43
C SER A 21 -8.83 1.13 13.26
N GLU A 22 -9.54 0.62 14.26
CA GLU A 22 -10.96 0.23 14.12
C GLU A 22 -11.92 1.40 13.86
N HIS A 23 -11.50 2.62 14.15
CA HIS A 23 -12.27 3.84 13.91
C HIS A 23 -11.49 4.89 13.11
N LEU A 24 -10.42 4.49 12.41
CA LEU A 24 -9.63 5.43 11.63
C LEU A 24 -10.49 6.05 10.52
N HIS A 25 -10.60 7.38 10.54
CA HIS A 25 -11.23 8.15 9.47
C HIS A 25 -10.20 8.42 8.38
N ILE A 26 -10.51 7.98 7.16
CA ILE A 26 -9.64 8.09 5.99
C ILE A 26 -10.28 9.04 4.97
N ALA A 27 -9.53 10.05 4.54
CA ALA A 27 -9.94 10.94 3.45
C ALA A 27 -9.38 10.43 2.12
N VAL A 28 -10.24 10.20 1.13
CA VAL A 28 -9.85 9.91 -0.25
C VAL A 28 -10.05 11.18 -1.08
N VAL A 29 -8.95 11.80 -1.49
CA VAL A 29 -8.92 13.00 -2.32
C VAL A 29 -8.79 12.58 -3.78
N GLY A 30 -9.93 12.63 -4.49
CA GLY A 30 -10.07 12.23 -5.88
C GLY A 30 -11.13 11.14 -6.06
N ALA A 31 -12.33 11.51 -6.51
CA ALA A 31 -13.43 10.57 -6.78
C ALA A 31 -13.40 9.94 -8.20
N GLY A 32 -12.20 9.73 -8.75
CA GLY A 32 -12.02 9.00 -10.01
C GLY A 32 -12.06 7.49 -9.80
N LYS A 33 -11.82 6.72 -10.87
CA LYS A 33 -11.89 5.24 -10.85
C LYS A 33 -11.07 4.58 -9.73
N ALA A 34 -9.83 5.02 -9.54
CA ALA A 34 -8.96 4.50 -8.50
C ALA A 34 -9.44 4.89 -7.09
N GLY A 35 -9.74 6.17 -6.88
CA GLY A 35 -10.19 6.65 -5.57
C GLY A 35 -11.50 6.03 -5.13
N THR A 36 -12.49 5.83 -6.02
CA THR A 36 -13.75 5.16 -5.65
C THR A 36 -13.59 3.66 -5.40
N ALA A 37 -12.65 2.98 -6.08
CA ALA A 37 -12.32 1.59 -5.79
C ALA A 37 -11.62 1.43 -4.41
N VAL A 38 -10.68 2.32 -4.11
CA VAL A 38 -10.03 2.38 -2.78
C VAL A 38 -11.06 2.70 -1.70
N ALA A 39 -11.90 3.72 -1.90
CA ALA A 39 -12.93 4.12 -0.93
C ALA A 39 -13.90 2.98 -0.62
N ARG A 40 -14.38 2.23 -1.63
CA ARG A 40 -15.21 1.03 -1.41
C ARG A 40 -14.48 -0.04 -0.61
N SER A 41 -13.22 -0.32 -0.96
CA SER A 41 -12.41 -1.32 -0.24
C SER A 41 -12.21 -0.95 1.23
N LEU A 42 -12.06 0.35 1.53
CA LEU A 42 -11.95 0.88 2.90
C LEU A 42 -13.27 0.79 3.67
N LEU A 43 -14.40 1.16 3.04
CA LEU A 43 -15.73 1.05 3.65
C LEU A 43 -16.07 -0.40 3.99
N ASP A 44 -15.81 -1.33 3.07
CA ASP A 44 -16.01 -2.76 3.30
C ASP A 44 -15.12 -3.32 4.42
N ALA A 45 -13.96 -2.69 4.65
CA ALA A 45 -13.07 -3.02 5.78
C ALA A 45 -13.53 -2.38 7.11
N GLY A 46 -14.60 -1.59 7.09
CA GLY A 46 -15.19 -0.94 8.27
C GLY A 46 -14.62 0.42 8.62
N TYR A 47 -13.82 1.05 7.74
CA TYR A 47 -13.33 2.40 7.98
C TYR A 47 -14.41 3.46 7.71
N ARG A 48 -14.35 4.57 8.45
CA ARG A 48 -15.09 5.79 8.08
C ARG A 48 -14.33 6.48 6.94
N VAL A 49 -15.03 6.77 5.84
CA VAL A 49 -14.40 7.33 4.64
C VAL A 49 -15.04 8.66 4.27
N SER A 50 -14.22 9.71 4.15
CA SER A 50 -14.62 10.91 3.42
C SER A 50 -14.08 10.87 2.00
N LEU A 51 -14.91 11.28 1.04
CA LEU A 51 -14.56 11.35 -0.37
C LEU A 51 -14.63 12.81 -0.82
N SER A 52 -13.57 13.31 -1.45
CA SER A 52 -13.58 14.63 -2.07
C SER A 52 -13.19 14.55 -3.54
N ALA A 53 -13.65 15.54 -4.30
CA ALA A 53 -13.33 15.71 -5.71
C ALA A 53 -13.24 17.19 -6.04
N SER A 54 -12.86 17.51 -7.28
CA SER A 54 -12.99 18.87 -7.79
C SER A 54 -14.48 19.26 -7.87
N GLY A 55 -14.86 20.38 -7.27
CA GLY A 55 -16.23 20.91 -7.33
C GLY A 55 -17.05 20.68 -6.05
N ASP A 56 -18.35 20.93 -6.15
CA ASP A 56 -19.27 20.93 -5.01
C ASP A 56 -19.53 19.51 -4.46
N PRO A 57 -19.31 19.27 -3.15
CA PRO A 57 -19.65 18.02 -2.48
C PRO A 57 -21.10 17.56 -2.66
N GLN A 58 -22.06 18.46 -2.87
CA GLN A 58 -23.46 18.10 -3.14
C GLN A 58 -23.60 17.36 -4.47
N THR A 59 -22.86 17.78 -5.51
CA THR A 59 -22.85 17.07 -6.79
C THR A 59 -22.16 15.71 -6.63
N LEU A 60 -21.08 15.68 -5.85
CA LEU A 60 -20.41 14.44 -5.50
C LEU A 60 -21.31 13.49 -4.71
N ALA A 61 -22.18 13.99 -3.83
CA ALA A 61 -23.09 13.18 -3.02
C ALA A 61 -24.06 12.36 -3.85
N LEU A 62 -24.60 12.94 -4.93
CA LEU A 62 -25.46 12.24 -5.87
C LEU A 62 -24.73 11.06 -6.54
N MET A 63 -23.46 11.24 -6.92
CA MET A 63 -22.65 10.17 -7.52
C MET A 63 -22.17 9.16 -6.47
N ALA A 64 -21.73 9.62 -5.31
CA ALA A 64 -21.20 8.80 -4.22
C ALA A 64 -22.27 7.85 -3.66
N GLY A 65 -23.53 8.30 -3.55
CA GLY A 65 -24.64 7.44 -3.13
C GLY A 65 -24.86 6.22 -4.03
N ILE A 66 -24.36 6.26 -5.28
CA ILE A 66 -24.45 5.16 -6.24
C ILE A 66 -23.13 4.40 -6.34
N ILE A 67 -22.02 5.12 -6.51
CA ILE A 67 -20.71 4.55 -6.89
C ILE A 67 -19.88 4.17 -5.65
N THR A 68 -20.14 4.79 -4.51
CA THR A 68 -19.37 4.57 -3.27
C THR A 68 -20.29 4.71 -2.05
N PRO A 69 -21.36 3.88 -1.93
CA PRO A 69 -22.34 4.03 -0.86
C PRO A 69 -21.68 3.94 0.52
N GLY A 70 -21.94 4.93 1.38
CA GLY A 70 -21.33 5.03 2.72
C GLY A 70 -20.15 5.99 2.81
N ALA A 71 -19.54 6.42 1.69
CA ALA A 71 -18.55 7.49 1.72
C ALA A 71 -19.22 8.84 1.98
N GLU A 72 -18.61 9.66 2.84
CA GLU A 72 -19.05 11.02 3.17
C GLU A 72 -18.48 12.03 2.17
N PRO A 73 -19.28 12.61 1.27
CA PRO A 73 -18.82 13.64 0.34
C PRO A 73 -18.49 14.92 1.12
N LYS A 74 -17.26 15.43 0.98
CA LYS A 74 -16.81 16.62 1.70
C LYS A 74 -15.93 17.51 0.83
N TRP A 75 -15.83 18.79 1.21
CA TRP A 75 -14.75 19.63 0.72
C TRP A 75 -13.41 19.03 1.12
N THR A 76 -12.41 19.10 0.25
CA THR A 76 -11.07 18.52 0.52
C THR A 76 -10.49 19.00 1.84
N ARG A 77 -10.65 20.29 2.16
CA ARG A 77 -10.19 20.86 3.44
C ARG A 77 -10.80 20.14 4.64
N ASP A 78 -12.13 19.96 4.65
CA ASP A 78 -12.84 19.37 5.78
C ASP A 78 -12.55 17.87 5.88
N ALA A 79 -12.52 17.17 4.74
CA ALA A 79 -12.14 15.76 4.68
C ALA A 79 -10.75 15.52 5.29
N VAL A 80 -9.77 16.32 4.88
CA VAL A 80 -8.37 16.20 5.34
C VAL A 80 -8.23 16.59 6.81
N ALA A 81 -8.95 17.62 7.27
CA ALA A 81 -8.90 18.06 8.67
C ALA A 81 -9.34 16.95 9.63
N GLU A 82 -10.45 16.27 9.33
CA GLU A 82 -11.03 15.22 10.16
C GLU A 82 -10.28 13.88 10.07
N ALA A 83 -9.57 13.62 8.97
CA ALA A 83 -8.94 12.34 8.72
C ALA A 83 -7.63 12.13 9.48
N GLY A 84 -7.44 10.91 9.98
CA GLY A 84 -6.16 10.41 10.51
C GLY A 84 -5.21 9.90 9.43
N LEU A 85 -5.73 9.63 8.22
CA LEU A 85 -4.97 9.22 7.05
C LEU A 85 -5.59 9.83 5.79
N VAL A 86 -4.75 10.35 4.89
CA VAL A 86 -5.21 10.93 3.61
C VAL A 86 -4.69 10.08 2.46
N ILE A 87 -5.53 9.78 1.47
CA ILE A 87 -5.16 9.10 0.23
C ILE A 87 -5.33 10.09 -0.92
N LEU A 88 -4.25 10.35 -1.65
CA LEU A 88 -4.27 11.14 -2.88
C LEU A 88 -4.45 10.20 -4.07
N ALA A 89 -5.56 10.38 -4.80
CA ALA A 89 -5.94 9.58 -5.97
C ALA A 89 -6.42 10.47 -7.14
N LEU A 90 -5.60 11.46 -7.49
CA LEU A 90 -5.87 12.46 -8.52
C LEU A 90 -4.76 12.48 -9.59
N PRO A 91 -5.02 13.01 -10.80
CA PRO A 91 -3.95 13.29 -11.77
C PRO A 91 -2.87 14.18 -11.15
N LEU A 92 -1.59 13.87 -11.38
CA LEU A 92 -0.47 14.56 -10.71
C LEU A 92 -0.41 16.05 -11.04
N HIS A 93 -0.80 16.45 -12.26
CA HIS A 93 -0.84 17.88 -12.61
C HIS A 93 -1.76 18.69 -11.69
N ARG A 94 -2.78 18.05 -11.09
CA ARG A 94 -3.73 18.70 -10.17
C ARG A 94 -3.16 18.88 -8.76
N LEU A 95 -2.04 18.25 -8.39
CA LEU A 95 -1.43 18.39 -7.06
C LEU A 95 -1.07 19.83 -6.72
N ARG A 96 -0.74 20.66 -7.72
CA ARG A 96 -0.49 22.11 -7.54
C ARG A 96 -1.69 22.88 -6.97
N LEU A 97 -2.89 22.30 -6.98
CA LEU A 97 -4.11 22.88 -6.44
C LEU A 97 -4.38 22.46 -4.99
N VAL A 98 -3.61 21.49 -4.47
CA VAL A 98 -3.70 21.06 -3.08
C VAL A 98 -2.75 21.94 -2.27
N ASP A 99 -3.32 22.69 -1.33
CA ASP A 99 -2.53 23.51 -0.40
C ASP A 99 -1.68 22.58 0.50
N PRO A 100 -0.34 22.68 0.48
CA PRO A 100 0.52 21.84 1.30
C PRO A 100 0.26 21.97 2.80
N ALA A 101 -0.24 23.12 3.27
CA ALA A 101 -0.57 23.33 4.68
C ALA A 101 -1.70 22.41 5.17
N LEU A 102 -2.56 21.93 4.27
CA LEU A 102 -3.61 20.97 4.62
C LEU A 102 -3.03 19.60 5.04
N LEU A 103 -1.86 19.24 4.53
CA LEU A 103 -1.24 17.93 4.73
C LEU A 103 -0.13 17.94 5.78
N GLU A 104 0.11 19.07 6.42
CA GLU A 104 1.13 19.20 7.46
C GLU A 104 0.85 18.27 8.64
N GLY A 105 1.84 17.47 9.02
CA GLY A 105 1.75 16.47 10.08
C GLY A 105 0.88 15.25 9.74
N LYS A 106 0.31 15.15 8.53
CA LYS A 106 -0.53 14.03 8.11
C LYS A 106 0.30 12.88 7.54
N VAL A 107 -0.19 11.65 7.70
CA VAL A 107 0.23 10.52 6.88
C VAL A 107 -0.55 10.58 5.57
N VAL A 108 0.17 10.55 4.45
CA VAL A 108 -0.41 10.72 3.11
C VAL A 108 -0.04 9.54 2.24
N VAL A 109 -1.04 8.78 1.82
CA VAL A 109 -0.88 7.72 0.83
C VAL A 109 -0.92 8.33 -0.57
N ASP A 110 0.16 8.17 -1.31
CA ASP A 110 0.23 8.47 -2.73
C ASP A 110 -0.20 7.23 -3.53
N ALA A 111 -1.42 7.24 -4.07
CA ALA A 111 -1.97 6.20 -4.95
C ALA A 111 -1.86 6.56 -6.45
N MET A 112 -1.11 7.59 -6.79
CA MET A 112 -1.09 8.21 -8.12
C MET A 112 0.00 7.63 -9.00
N ASN A 113 -0.07 7.85 -10.30
CA ASN A 113 1.02 7.58 -11.22
C ASN A 113 1.19 8.78 -12.16
N TYR A 114 2.44 9.06 -12.52
CA TYR A 114 2.72 10.06 -13.53
C TYR A 114 2.43 9.48 -14.91
N TRP A 115 1.57 10.16 -15.66
CA TRP A 115 1.18 9.72 -16.98
C TRP A 115 1.14 10.94 -17.92
N PRO A 116 2.19 11.19 -18.73
CA PRO A 116 2.27 12.38 -19.58
C PRO A 116 1.04 12.64 -20.47
N PRO A 117 0.37 11.60 -21.04
CA PRO A 117 -0.87 11.82 -21.79
C PRO A 117 -2.04 12.40 -20.98
N VAL A 118 -2.02 12.27 -19.64
CA VAL A 118 -3.05 12.79 -18.73
C VAL A 118 -2.56 14.05 -17.99
N ASP A 119 -1.29 14.07 -17.64
CA ASP A 119 -0.69 15.12 -16.80
C ASP A 119 -0.05 16.26 -17.60
N GLY A 120 0.18 16.05 -18.90
CA GLY A 120 1.15 16.84 -19.65
C GLY A 120 2.57 16.51 -19.20
N GLU A 121 3.54 17.08 -19.91
CA GLU A 121 4.95 16.94 -19.53
C GLU A 121 5.23 17.80 -18.29
N ILE A 122 5.67 17.17 -17.20
CA ILE A 122 6.04 17.83 -15.96
C ILE A 122 7.52 17.55 -15.70
N PRO A 123 8.43 18.53 -15.89
CA PRO A 123 9.88 18.29 -15.85
C PRO A 123 10.39 17.59 -14.59
N ALA A 124 9.79 17.88 -13.43
CA ALA A 124 10.18 17.25 -12.16
C ALA A 124 9.98 15.72 -12.16
N PHE A 125 8.95 15.21 -12.86
CA PHE A 125 8.67 13.78 -12.97
C PHE A 125 9.39 13.11 -14.15
N GLU A 126 9.87 13.89 -15.12
CA GLU A 126 10.66 13.41 -16.27
C GLU A 126 12.16 13.32 -15.98
N ALA A 127 12.63 13.95 -14.90
CA ALA A 127 14.02 13.88 -14.46
C ALA A 127 14.36 12.43 -14.08
N GLY A 128 14.80 11.65 -15.08
CA GLY A 128 14.97 10.20 -15.08
C GLY A 128 15.96 9.71 -14.03
N GLY A 129 15.50 9.61 -12.79
CA GLY A 129 16.32 9.18 -11.65
C GLY A 129 15.51 9.04 -10.37
N LEU A 130 14.45 9.83 -10.20
CA LEU A 130 13.61 9.78 -9.01
C LEU A 130 12.33 8.97 -9.22
N SER A 131 11.86 8.32 -8.15
CA SER A 131 10.48 7.81 -8.13
C SER A 131 9.51 9.00 -8.07
N SER A 132 8.35 8.88 -8.70
CA SER A 132 7.33 9.95 -8.69
C SER A 132 6.95 10.39 -7.27
N SER A 133 6.94 9.47 -6.30
CA SER A 133 6.62 9.82 -4.92
C SER A 133 7.69 10.62 -4.19
N VAL A 134 8.95 10.63 -4.68
CA VAL A 134 9.98 11.54 -4.16
C VAL A 134 9.59 12.99 -4.49
N VAL A 135 9.17 13.24 -5.73
CA VAL A 135 8.67 14.56 -6.16
C VAL A 135 7.41 14.94 -5.37
N VAL A 136 6.49 13.99 -5.13
CA VAL A 136 5.31 14.24 -4.29
C VAL A 136 5.70 14.62 -2.86
N GLN A 137 6.68 13.94 -2.27
CA GLN A 137 7.18 14.28 -0.94
C GLN A 137 7.82 15.68 -0.89
N GLU A 138 8.52 16.10 -1.94
CA GLU A 138 9.08 17.46 -2.07
C GLU A 138 7.98 18.53 -2.16
N MET A 139 6.85 18.23 -2.80
CA MET A 139 5.69 19.12 -2.85
C MET A 139 4.97 19.27 -1.50
N PHE A 140 5.07 18.26 -0.64
CA PHE A 140 4.40 18.20 0.67
C PHE A 140 5.40 17.88 1.80
N PRO A 141 6.36 18.78 2.08
CA PRO A 141 7.47 18.48 2.99
C PRO A 141 7.02 18.24 4.44
N GLY A 142 5.87 18.80 4.84
CA GLY A 142 5.27 18.59 6.17
C GLY A 142 4.51 17.26 6.32
N ALA A 143 4.30 16.51 5.22
CA ALA A 143 3.57 15.25 5.23
C ALA A 143 4.51 14.04 5.30
N ALA A 144 4.01 12.94 5.87
CA ALA A 144 4.65 11.63 5.80
C ALA A 144 4.10 10.85 4.60
N VAL A 145 4.76 10.94 3.44
CA VAL A 145 4.28 10.30 2.20
C VAL A 145 4.61 8.81 2.19
N VAL A 146 3.61 8.00 1.83
CA VAL A 146 3.70 6.54 1.65
C VAL A 146 3.12 6.15 0.29
N LYS A 147 3.89 5.48 -0.55
CA LYS A 147 3.45 4.97 -1.86
C LYS A 147 2.84 3.59 -1.72
N THR A 148 1.59 3.43 -2.14
CA THR A 148 0.90 2.15 -2.27
C THR A 148 -0.33 2.30 -3.17
N PHE A 149 -1.07 1.21 -3.46
CA PHE A 149 -2.21 1.12 -4.40
C PHE A 149 -1.91 1.44 -5.87
N ASN A 150 -0.88 2.21 -6.16
CA ASN A 150 -0.57 2.76 -7.49
C ASN A 150 -0.22 1.67 -8.53
N HIS A 151 0.33 0.54 -8.10
CA HIS A 151 0.81 -0.53 -8.98
C HIS A 151 -0.26 -1.59 -9.28
N THR A 152 -1.39 -1.57 -8.57
CA THR A 152 -2.52 -2.47 -8.81
C THR A 152 -3.58 -1.76 -9.65
N GLY A 153 -4.15 -2.47 -10.64
CA GLY A 153 -5.25 -1.91 -11.43
C GLY A 153 -6.48 -1.64 -10.55
N TYR A 154 -7.12 -0.48 -10.72
CA TYR A 154 -8.32 -0.13 -9.95
C TYR A 154 -9.46 -1.17 -10.09
N SER A 155 -9.55 -1.84 -11.25
CA SER A 155 -10.53 -2.90 -11.51
C SER A 155 -10.25 -4.20 -10.74
N SER A 156 -9.04 -4.35 -10.20
CA SER A 156 -8.59 -5.48 -9.42
C SER A 156 -8.66 -5.24 -7.91
N LEU A 157 -8.70 -3.98 -7.48
CA LEU A 157 -8.63 -3.62 -6.05
C LEU A 157 -9.73 -4.26 -5.19
N GLU A 158 -10.96 -4.37 -5.70
CA GLU A 158 -12.05 -5.03 -4.99
C GLU A 158 -12.09 -6.56 -5.20
N PRO A 159 -12.04 -7.08 -6.45
CA PRO A 159 -12.24 -8.52 -6.69
C PRO A 159 -11.11 -9.42 -6.17
N ASP A 160 -9.89 -8.88 -6.03
CA ASP A 160 -8.72 -9.67 -5.64
C ASP A 160 -8.49 -9.70 -4.11
N ARG A 161 -9.33 -9.00 -3.33
CA ARG A 161 -9.27 -8.99 -1.87
C ARG A 161 -9.46 -10.38 -1.29
N ARG A 162 -8.65 -10.76 -0.31
CA ARG A 162 -8.78 -12.02 0.43
C ARG A 162 -8.50 -11.79 1.92
N PRO A 163 -9.15 -12.55 2.82
CA PRO A 163 -8.85 -12.49 4.25
C PRO A 163 -7.39 -12.89 4.52
N ALA A 164 -6.85 -12.43 5.66
CA ALA A 164 -5.50 -12.77 6.09
C ALA A 164 -5.29 -14.30 6.11
N GLY A 165 -4.13 -14.75 5.63
CA GLY A 165 -3.76 -16.17 5.55
C GLY A 165 -4.35 -16.94 4.35
N HIS A 166 -5.19 -16.33 3.51
CA HIS A 166 -5.67 -17.00 2.30
C HIS A 166 -4.52 -17.25 1.30
N PRO A 167 -4.39 -18.45 0.70
CA PRO A 167 -3.25 -18.80 -0.16
C PRO A 167 -3.14 -17.96 -1.43
N GLU A 168 -4.27 -17.44 -1.93
CA GLU A 168 -4.30 -16.55 -3.10
C GLU A 168 -4.28 -15.06 -2.74
N ARG A 169 -3.99 -14.70 -1.49
CA ARG A 169 -3.92 -13.30 -1.10
C ARG A 169 -2.76 -12.62 -1.82
N LEU A 170 -3.08 -11.57 -2.56
CA LEU A 170 -2.07 -10.79 -3.27
C LEU A 170 -1.37 -9.84 -2.30
N GLY A 171 -0.12 -9.50 -2.63
CA GLY A 171 0.63 -8.49 -1.90
C GLY A 171 0.37 -7.10 -2.46
N LEU A 172 0.48 -6.09 -1.59
CA LEU A 172 0.59 -4.70 -1.98
C LEU A 172 1.87 -4.11 -1.39
N ALA A 173 2.73 -3.58 -2.26
CA ALA A 173 3.91 -2.86 -1.82
C ALA A 173 3.54 -1.58 -1.07
N VAL A 174 4.30 -1.29 -0.01
CA VAL A 174 4.20 -0.09 0.83
C VAL A 174 5.59 0.52 0.93
N ALA A 175 5.81 1.68 0.34
CA ALA A 175 7.10 2.36 0.38
C ALA A 175 6.97 3.73 1.06
N GLY A 176 7.90 4.08 1.94
CA GLY A 176 7.84 5.34 2.68
C GLY A 176 9.13 5.58 3.47
N ASN A 177 9.43 6.85 3.73
CA ASN A 177 10.65 7.22 4.46
C ASN A 177 10.48 7.20 5.99
N ARG A 178 9.23 7.12 6.46
CA ARG A 178 8.85 7.13 7.89
C ARG A 178 8.31 5.76 8.31
N PRO A 179 9.02 5.00 9.17
CA PRO A 179 8.60 3.66 9.56
C PRO A 179 7.23 3.58 10.24
N ASP A 180 6.87 4.58 11.04
CA ASP A 180 5.57 4.70 11.71
C ASP A 180 4.42 4.89 10.71
N ALA A 181 4.63 5.74 9.70
CA ALA A 181 3.68 5.93 8.60
C ALA A 181 3.52 4.66 7.75
N VAL A 182 4.63 3.98 7.44
CA VAL A 182 4.62 2.70 6.72
C VAL A 182 3.87 1.62 7.51
N ALA A 183 4.06 1.55 8.82
CA ALA A 183 3.36 0.60 9.68
C ALA A 183 1.84 0.86 9.71
N LEU A 184 1.43 2.12 9.86
CA LEU A 184 0.01 2.51 9.82
C LEU A 184 -0.64 2.12 8.49
N VAL A 185 0.00 2.47 7.37
CA VAL A 185 -0.53 2.15 6.03
C VAL A 185 -0.52 0.64 5.76
N SER A 186 0.48 -0.08 6.28
CA SER A 186 0.52 -1.55 6.18
C SER A 186 -0.65 -2.21 6.91
N ALA A 187 -1.04 -1.69 8.07
CA ALA A 187 -2.23 -2.17 8.79
C ALA A 187 -3.52 -1.92 7.99
N VAL A 188 -3.62 -0.78 7.31
CA VAL A 188 -4.76 -0.49 6.41
C VAL A 188 -4.79 -1.46 5.23
N VAL A 189 -3.64 -1.67 4.57
CA VAL A 189 -3.49 -2.62 3.46
C VAL A 189 -3.88 -4.04 3.87
N ASP A 190 -3.45 -4.47 5.06
CA ASP A 190 -3.83 -5.77 5.61
C ASP A 190 -5.35 -5.86 5.80
N ARG A 191 -5.94 -4.88 6.48
CA ARG A 191 -7.38 -4.92 6.79
C ARG A 191 -8.26 -4.90 5.54
N ILE A 192 -7.86 -4.21 4.48
CA ILE A 192 -8.61 -4.24 3.22
C ILE A 192 -8.43 -5.54 2.43
N GLY A 193 -7.56 -6.47 2.86
CA GLY A 193 -7.48 -7.82 2.28
C GLY A 193 -6.31 -8.06 1.34
N TYR A 194 -5.16 -7.39 1.54
CA TYR A 194 -3.90 -7.64 0.83
C TYR A 194 -2.76 -7.83 1.80
N ASP A 195 -1.75 -8.64 1.47
CA ASP A 195 -0.54 -8.75 2.28
C ASP A 195 0.30 -7.47 2.12
N PRO A 196 0.51 -6.68 3.19
CA PRO A 196 1.38 -5.52 3.08
C PRO A 196 2.83 -5.96 2.91
N VAL A 197 3.53 -5.38 1.94
CA VAL A 197 4.95 -5.61 1.70
C VAL A 197 5.69 -4.29 1.84
N PRO A 198 6.26 -3.97 3.01
CA PRO A 198 7.15 -2.82 3.16
C PRO A 198 8.39 -2.98 2.27
N VAL A 199 8.56 -2.12 1.26
CA VAL A 199 9.66 -2.22 0.25
C VAL A 199 10.71 -1.12 0.40
N GLY A 200 10.76 -0.48 1.57
CA GLY A 200 11.75 0.56 1.89
C GLY A 200 11.31 1.97 1.52
N SER A 201 12.27 2.81 1.12
CA SER A 201 12.07 4.26 0.92
C SER A 201 11.26 4.59 -0.35
N LEU A 202 10.78 5.84 -0.45
CA LEU A 202 10.14 6.33 -1.67
C LEU A 202 11.07 6.27 -2.88
N ALA A 203 12.38 6.46 -2.68
CA ALA A 203 13.37 6.36 -3.76
C ALA A 203 13.46 4.93 -4.34
N ALA A 204 13.21 3.90 -3.52
CA ALA A 204 13.19 2.52 -3.95
C ALA A 204 11.89 2.13 -4.69
N ALA A 205 10.84 2.96 -4.64
CA ALA A 205 9.51 2.65 -5.16
C ALA A 205 9.38 2.73 -6.70
N ARG A 206 10.47 2.93 -7.45
CA ARG A 206 10.43 3.12 -8.91
C ARG A 206 9.85 1.91 -9.65
N PHE A 207 10.06 0.69 -9.15
CA PHE A 207 9.53 -0.51 -9.79
C PHE A 207 7.99 -0.65 -9.65
N LEU A 208 7.36 0.20 -8.82
CA LEU A 208 5.90 0.25 -8.63
C LEU A 208 5.20 1.19 -9.62
N GLN A 209 5.93 2.08 -10.30
CA GLN A 209 5.33 3.09 -11.19
C GLN A 209 5.30 2.60 -12.65
N PRO A 210 4.61 3.30 -13.58
CA PRO A 210 4.60 2.93 -14.99
C PRO A 210 5.97 2.58 -15.56
N GLY A 211 6.05 1.45 -16.26
CA GLY A 211 7.30 0.89 -16.79
C GLY A 211 8.12 0.09 -15.78
N GLY A 212 7.74 0.08 -14.50
CA GLY A 212 8.32 -0.76 -13.45
C GLY A 212 7.79 -2.20 -13.48
N SER A 213 8.57 -3.14 -12.92
CA SER A 213 8.29 -4.59 -12.97
C SER A 213 7.04 -5.03 -12.20
N ALA A 214 6.59 -4.26 -11.20
CA ALA A 214 5.39 -4.58 -10.43
C ALA A 214 4.13 -3.89 -10.96
N PHE A 215 4.26 -2.92 -11.88
CA PHE A 215 3.14 -2.12 -12.34
C PHE A 215 2.15 -2.93 -13.18
N GLY A 216 0.91 -3.03 -12.72
CA GLY A 216 -0.17 -3.81 -13.34
C GLY A 216 -0.10 -5.31 -13.07
N ALA A 217 0.90 -5.78 -12.33
CA ALA A 217 1.09 -7.21 -12.05
C ALA A 217 0.23 -7.66 -10.86
N ARG A 218 -0.27 -8.91 -10.93
CA ARG A 218 -0.90 -9.61 -9.81
C ARG A 218 0.15 -10.47 -9.12
N LEU A 219 0.70 -9.95 -8.02
CA LEU A 219 1.84 -10.56 -7.34
C LEU A 219 1.47 -10.94 -5.90
N THR A 220 1.95 -12.10 -5.46
CA THR A 220 1.95 -12.48 -4.04
C THR A 220 2.96 -11.64 -3.25
N ALA A 221 2.86 -11.66 -1.92
CA ALA A 221 3.84 -11.00 -1.06
C ALA A 221 5.28 -11.48 -1.31
N ALA A 222 5.48 -12.78 -1.56
CA ALA A 222 6.79 -13.35 -1.84
C ALA A 222 7.39 -12.82 -3.15
N GLN A 223 6.58 -12.76 -4.22
CA GLN A 223 7.03 -12.23 -5.52
C GLN A 223 7.34 -10.73 -5.44
N LEU A 224 6.55 -9.95 -4.69
CA LEU A 224 6.85 -8.52 -4.47
C LEU A 224 8.16 -8.32 -3.71
N LYS A 225 8.43 -9.14 -2.68
CA LYS A 225 9.72 -9.11 -1.96
C LYS A 225 10.88 -9.42 -2.89
N GLU A 226 10.75 -10.42 -3.76
CA GLU A 226 11.76 -10.76 -4.76
C GLU A 226 12.03 -9.59 -5.72
N LEU A 227 10.97 -8.96 -6.25
CA LEU A 227 11.13 -7.78 -7.12
C LEU A 227 11.74 -6.58 -6.41
N ALA A 228 11.46 -6.41 -5.12
CA ALA A 228 12.05 -5.37 -4.29
C ALA A 228 13.52 -5.67 -3.91
N GLY A 229 14.08 -6.80 -4.35
CA GLY A 229 15.44 -7.22 -3.98
C GLY A 229 15.56 -7.60 -2.50
N MET A 230 14.43 -7.86 -1.83
CA MET A 230 14.41 -8.29 -0.43
C MET A 230 14.76 -9.76 -0.36
N THR A 231 15.67 -10.12 0.54
CA THR A 231 16.01 -11.52 0.80
C THR A 231 14.80 -12.21 1.42
N VAL A 232 14.23 -13.20 0.73
CA VAL A 232 13.19 -14.07 1.30
C VAL A 232 13.91 -15.18 2.08
N GLU A 233 13.83 -15.16 3.41
CA GLU A 233 14.24 -16.33 4.19
C GLU A 233 13.32 -17.49 3.87
N VAL A 234 13.89 -18.56 3.32
CA VAL A 234 13.18 -19.83 3.13
C VAL A 234 13.35 -20.62 4.43
N THR A 235 12.28 -20.74 5.22
CA THR A 235 12.22 -21.76 6.28
C THR A 235 12.09 -23.12 5.62
N SER A 236 13.10 -23.96 5.78
CA SER A 236 13.09 -25.37 5.41
C SER A 236 11.89 -26.08 6.04
N ALA A 237 11.07 -26.75 5.23
CA ALA A 237 10.12 -27.75 5.72
C ALA A 237 10.88 -28.98 6.25
N GLU A 238 10.36 -29.61 7.30
CA GLU A 238 10.95 -30.81 7.91
C GLU A 238 11.15 -31.93 6.88
N ILE A 239 12.33 -32.56 6.96
CA ILE A 239 12.72 -33.71 6.15
C ILE A 239 12.01 -34.95 6.72
N PRO A 240 11.16 -35.67 5.96
CA PRO A 240 10.66 -36.97 6.37
C PRO A 240 11.84 -37.93 6.58
N SER A 241 11.81 -38.75 7.62
CA SER A 241 12.90 -39.67 8.00
C SER A 241 13.20 -40.78 6.98
N ASP A 242 12.53 -40.81 5.83
CA ASP A 242 12.66 -41.87 4.81
C ASP A 242 13.71 -41.59 3.72
N ASN A 243 14.51 -40.53 3.86
CA ASN A 243 15.71 -40.27 3.06
C ASN A 243 15.52 -40.29 1.53
N THR A 244 14.30 -40.07 1.03
CA THR A 244 14.01 -39.99 -0.40
C THR A 244 13.93 -38.52 -0.81
N PHE A 245 15.02 -38.02 -1.40
CA PHE A 245 15.23 -36.68 -1.98
C PHE A 245 15.55 -35.53 -1.01
N ARG A 246 16.56 -34.72 -1.38
CA ARG A 246 16.94 -33.46 -0.70
C ARG A 246 16.57 -32.27 -1.60
N THR A 247 15.81 -31.30 -1.10
CA THR A 247 15.45 -30.08 -1.86
C THR A 247 16.38 -28.89 -1.57
N VAL A 248 16.51 -28.04 -2.59
CA VAL A 248 17.49 -26.99 -2.89
C VAL A 248 17.13 -25.63 -2.26
N VAL A 249 18.17 -24.86 -1.87
CA VAL A 249 18.10 -23.44 -1.53
C VAL A 249 18.14 -22.59 -2.82
N ILE A 250 17.22 -21.63 -2.96
CA ILE A 250 17.09 -20.77 -4.15
C ILE A 250 17.88 -19.47 -3.98
N ARG A 251 18.65 -19.07 -5.01
CA ARG A 251 19.27 -17.73 -5.14
C ARG A 251 19.08 -17.22 -6.57
N HIS A 252 18.52 -16.01 -6.74
CA HIS A 252 18.29 -15.33 -8.02
C HIS A 252 17.41 -16.07 -9.05
N GLY A 253 16.28 -16.65 -8.62
CA GLY A 253 15.20 -17.06 -9.52
C GLY A 253 15.50 -18.20 -10.51
N ARG A 254 16.53 -19.04 -10.29
CA ARG A 254 16.79 -20.22 -11.14
C ARG A 254 17.04 -21.48 -10.31
N ALA A 255 16.36 -22.57 -10.65
CA ALA A 255 16.57 -23.88 -10.02
C ALA A 255 17.87 -24.52 -10.55
N ILE A 256 18.76 -24.93 -9.64
CA ILE A 256 20.04 -25.61 -9.96
C ILE A 256 20.12 -26.99 -9.27
N GLY A 257 19.14 -27.86 -9.54
CA GLY A 257 19.29 -29.33 -9.45
C GLY A 257 19.29 -30.02 -8.06
N LEU A 258 18.81 -31.28 -8.04
CA LEU A 258 18.80 -32.23 -6.91
C LEU A 258 19.99 -33.21 -7.06
N SER A 259 20.64 -33.63 -5.96
CA SER A 259 21.66 -34.70 -5.97
C SER A 259 21.22 -35.90 -5.13
N ARG A 260 21.50 -37.11 -5.62
CA ARG A 260 21.27 -38.39 -4.91
C ARG A 260 22.58 -39.07 -4.48
N ASP A 261 23.73 -38.70 -5.06
CA ASP A 261 25.08 -39.18 -4.72
C ASP A 261 26.16 -38.23 -5.33
N ASP A 262 27.29 -38.04 -4.63
CA ASP A 262 28.33 -37.02 -4.86
C ASP A 262 29.16 -37.14 -6.18
N SER A 263 28.66 -37.75 -7.26
CA SER A 263 29.48 -37.99 -8.47
C SER A 263 28.87 -37.69 -9.85
N GLN A 264 27.68 -37.09 -9.99
CA GLN A 264 27.19 -36.64 -11.30
C GLN A 264 26.39 -35.33 -11.22
N TRP A 265 26.88 -34.29 -11.91
CA TRP A 265 26.16 -33.04 -12.15
C TRP A 265 25.39 -33.14 -13.47
N LEU A 266 24.08 -32.89 -13.48
CA LEU A 266 23.33 -32.63 -14.70
C LEU A 266 23.35 -31.12 -14.98
N SER A 267 24.26 -30.66 -15.83
CA SER A 267 24.21 -29.32 -16.41
C SER A 267 23.27 -29.32 -17.62
N SER A 268 22.29 -28.43 -17.67
CA SER A 268 21.63 -28.05 -18.92
C SER A 268 21.88 -26.57 -19.22
N THR A 269 23.03 -26.30 -19.83
CA THR A 269 23.14 -25.25 -20.83
C THR A 269 23.19 -25.97 -22.16
N ASP A 270 22.12 -25.92 -22.94
CA ASP A 270 22.25 -25.99 -24.39
C ASP A 270 21.16 -25.16 -25.07
N SER A 271 21.69 -24.21 -25.82
CA SER A 271 21.14 -23.40 -26.89
C SER A 271 20.24 -24.18 -27.86
N HIS A 272 19.09 -23.59 -28.19
CA HIS A 272 18.57 -23.49 -29.55
C HIS A 272 17.79 -22.18 -29.70
#